data_AF-A0A0P7UKY7-F1
#
_entry.id   AF-A0A0P7UKY7-F1
#
_cell.length_a   1.000
_cell.length_b   1.000
_cell.length_c   1.000
_cell.angle_alpha   90.00
_cell.angle_beta   90.00
_cell.angle_gamma   90.00
#
_symmetry.space_group_name_H-M   'P 1'
#
loop_
_entity.id
_entity.type
_entity.pdbx_description
1 polymer ?
#
loop_
_entity_poly.entity_id
_entity_poly.type
_entity_poly.pdbx_seq_one_letter_code
_entity_poly.pdbx_strand_id
1 'polypeptide(L)'
;MKERCSSGDNRLIGGEELWSEADSSSSGQPIHLWQFLRELLLKPHSYGRCIRWLNKEKGIFKIEDSAHVARLWGIRKNRPAMNYDKLSRSIRQYYKKGIIRKPDVSQRLVYQFVHPI
;
A
#
# COMPACT_ATOMS: atom_id res chain seq x y z
N MET A 1 -58.10 16.25 -13.54
CA MET A 1 -57.30 16.39 -14.79
C MET A 1 -55.85 16.08 -14.41
N LYS A 2 -55.24 14.96 -14.83
CA LYS A 2 -54.55 14.76 -16.14
C LYS A 2 -53.50 15.87 -16.37
N GLU A 3 -52.20 15.66 -16.61
CA GLU A 3 -51.42 14.78 -17.52
C GLU A 3 -49.95 14.73 -16.96
N ARG A 4 -49.17 13.63 -16.82
CA ARG A 4 -48.45 12.71 -17.75
C ARG A 4 -47.16 13.26 -18.45
N CYS A 5 -46.00 12.73 -18.01
CA CYS A 5 -44.68 12.45 -18.69
C CYS A 5 -43.85 13.63 -19.30
N SER A 6 -42.52 13.63 -19.42
CA SER A 6 -41.53 12.53 -19.56
C SER A 6 -40.05 12.95 -19.27
N SER A 7 -39.26 11.96 -18.86
CA SER A 7 -37.82 11.66 -19.04
C SER A 7 -36.72 12.74 -19.06
N GLY A 8 -35.73 12.54 -18.19
CA GLY A 8 -34.37 13.06 -18.29
C GLY A 8 -33.41 12.19 -17.47
N ASP A 9 -32.87 11.17 -18.14
CA ASP A 9 -31.83 10.25 -17.68
C ASP A 9 -30.57 11.02 -17.24
N ASN A 10 -30.03 10.73 -16.05
CA ASN A 10 -28.62 11.00 -15.77
C ASN A 10 -28.02 9.81 -15.04
N ARG A 11 -27.60 8.84 -15.86
CA ARG A 11 -26.76 7.69 -15.49
C ARG A 11 -25.66 8.09 -14.52
N LEU A 12 -25.73 7.48 -13.33
CA LEU A 12 -24.65 7.45 -12.34
C LEU A 12 -23.47 6.66 -12.94
N ILE A 13 -22.44 7.38 -13.35
CA ILE A 13 -21.12 6.83 -13.67
C ILE A 13 -20.27 6.95 -12.40
N GLY A 14 -19.80 5.83 -11.90
CA GLY A 14 -18.85 5.77 -10.81
C GLY A 14 -18.46 4.33 -10.52
N GLY A 15 -17.90 3.68 -11.53
CA GLY A 15 -17.45 2.29 -11.48
C GLY A 15 -16.66 1.99 -10.21
N GLU A 16 -17.19 1.04 -9.47
CA GLU A 16 -16.46 0.13 -8.59
C GLU A 16 -15.23 -0.43 -9.31
N GLU A 17 -14.12 0.29 -9.24
CA GLU A 17 -12.78 -0.23 -9.54
C GLU A 17 -12.38 -1.19 -8.40
N LEU A 18 -13.06 -2.33 -8.39
CA LEU A 18 -12.65 -3.56 -7.75
C LEU A 18 -11.32 -3.94 -8.40
N TRP A 19 -10.22 -3.62 -7.72
CA TRP A 19 -8.89 -4.00 -8.19
C TRP A 19 -8.83 -5.51 -8.31
N SER A 20 -8.97 -6.00 -9.54
CA SER A 20 -8.82 -7.40 -9.87
C SER A 20 -7.48 -7.88 -9.35
N GLU A 21 -7.54 -8.92 -8.52
CA GLU A 21 -6.38 -9.72 -8.12
C GLU A 21 -5.84 -10.43 -9.36
N ALA A 22 -5.10 -9.70 -10.18
CA ALA A 22 -4.30 -10.27 -11.24
C ALA A 22 -3.03 -10.82 -10.61
N ASP A 23 -3.08 -12.11 -10.31
CA ASP A 23 -1.96 -12.98 -9.98
C ASP A 23 -0.82 -12.76 -11.00
N SER A 24 0.10 -11.85 -10.68
CA SER A 24 1.13 -11.40 -11.63
C SER A 24 2.42 -12.14 -11.37
N SER A 25 2.40 -13.43 -11.69
CA SER A 25 3.58 -14.16 -12.12
C SER A 25 3.95 -13.71 -13.53
N SER A 26 4.40 -12.45 -13.69
CA SER A 26 4.88 -11.93 -14.96
C SER A 26 6.04 -10.96 -14.73
N SER A 27 7.22 -11.38 -15.19
CA SER A 27 8.54 -10.77 -15.05
C SER A 27 8.72 -9.48 -15.86
N GLY A 28 7.75 -8.56 -15.83
CA GLY A 28 7.81 -7.28 -16.56
C GLY A 28 7.14 -6.08 -15.91
N GLN A 29 6.29 -6.26 -14.89
CA GLN A 29 5.60 -5.13 -14.26
C GLN A 29 6.45 -4.49 -13.16
N PRO A 30 6.56 -3.15 -13.11
CA PRO A 30 7.32 -2.47 -12.06
C PRO A 30 6.71 -2.74 -10.68
N ILE A 31 7.48 -3.36 -9.78
CA ILE A 31 7.05 -3.64 -8.40
C ILE A 31 6.49 -2.38 -7.71
N HIS A 32 5.39 -2.55 -6.96
CA HIS A 32 4.79 -1.52 -6.12
C HIS A 32 5.43 -1.46 -4.73
N LEU A 33 5.38 -0.30 -4.06
CA LEU A 33 5.99 -0.13 -2.74
C LEU A 33 5.40 -1.10 -1.71
N TRP A 34 4.09 -1.34 -1.72
CA TRP A 34 3.46 -2.26 -0.76
C TRP A 34 3.95 -3.71 -0.93
N GLN A 35 4.14 -4.17 -2.17
CA GLN A 35 4.70 -5.49 -2.50
C GLN A 35 6.14 -5.61 -2.01
N PHE A 36 6.94 -4.55 -2.22
CA PHE A 36 8.31 -4.48 -1.73
C PHE A 36 8.39 -4.54 -0.20
N LEU A 37 7.57 -3.76 0.53
CA LEU A 37 7.54 -3.79 1.99
C LEU A 37 7.16 -5.19 2.50
N ARG A 38 6.18 -5.84 1.86
CA ARG A 38 5.80 -7.22 2.14
C ARG A 38 6.96 -8.19 1.91
N GLU A 39 7.68 -8.07 0.80
CA GLU A 39 8.83 -8.93 0.50
C GLU A 39 9.92 -8.84 1.58
N LEU A 40 10.22 -7.64 2.09
CA LEU A 40 11.16 -7.48 3.19
C LEU A 40 10.67 -8.17 4.47
N LEU A 41 9.38 -8.01 4.79
CA LEU A 41 8.73 -8.61 5.95
C LEU A 41 8.67 -10.14 5.91
N LEU A 42 8.70 -10.74 4.72
CA LEU A 42 8.76 -12.19 4.52
C LEU A 42 10.17 -12.78 4.72
N LYS A 43 11.21 -11.94 4.81
CA LYS A 43 12.61 -12.35 4.98
C LYS A 43 13.21 -11.75 6.27
N PRO A 44 12.67 -12.07 7.46
CA PRO A 44 13.09 -11.46 8.72
C PRO A 44 14.56 -11.72 9.08
N HIS A 45 15.14 -12.85 8.66
CA HIS A 45 16.56 -13.15 8.85
C HIS A 45 17.48 -12.14 8.17
N SER A 46 17.06 -11.57 7.03
CA SER A 46 17.84 -10.59 6.28
C SER A 46 17.47 -9.14 6.64
N TYR A 47 16.19 -8.87 6.94
CA TYR A 47 15.66 -7.50 7.04
C TYR A 47 15.02 -7.16 8.39
N GLY A 48 14.99 -8.08 9.37
CA GLY A 48 14.30 -7.87 10.65
C GLY A 48 14.80 -6.67 11.47
N ARG A 49 16.04 -6.21 11.21
CA ARG A 49 16.61 -5.00 11.82
C ARG A 49 16.09 -3.69 11.22
N CYS A 50 15.56 -3.70 9.99
CA CYS A 50 15.07 -2.49 9.33
C CYS A 50 13.54 -2.44 9.19
N ILE A 51 12.88 -3.60 9.12
CA ILE A 51 11.42 -3.71 9.08
C ILE A 51 10.98 -5.06 9.65
N ARG A 52 9.93 -5.06 10.48
CA ARG A 52 9.42 -6.29 11.10
C ARG A 52 7.94 -6.23 11.42
N TRP A 53 7.34 -7.41 11.58
CA TRP A 53 6.01 -7.56 12.12
C TRP A 53 5.99 -7.16 13.60
N LEU A 54 4.99 -6.37 13.99
CA LEU A 54 4.58 -6.21 15.39
C LEU A 54 3.43 -7.19 15.70
N ASN A 55 2.52 -7.38 14.75
CA ASN A 55 1.48 -8.38 14.78
C ASN A 55 1.22 -8.83 13.34
N LYS A 56 1.66 -10.05 13.00
CA LYS A 56 1.56 -10.58 11.63
C LYS A 56 0.10 -10.84 11.23
N GLU A 57 -0.70 -11.40 12.12
CA GLU A 57 -2.12 -11.73 11.88
C GLU A 57 -2.95 -10.49 11.56
N LYS A 58 -2.70 -9.39 12.28
CA LYS A 58 -3.36 -8.10 12.04
C LYS A 58 -2.71 -7.27 10.93
N GLY A 59 -1.64 -7.76 10.31
CA GLY A 59 -0.88 -7.02 9.31
C GLY A 59 -0.17 -5.76 9.84
N ILE A 60 0.12 -5.68 11.14
CA ILE A 60 0.78 -4.52 11.77
C ILE A 60 2.28 -4.70 11.73
N PHE A 61 2.98 -3.77 11.09
CA PHE A 61 4.43 -3.76 10.97
C PHE A 61 5.03 -2.42 11.36
N LYS A 62 6.32 -2.46 11.72
CA LYS A 62 7.12 -1.29 12.04
C LYS A 62 8.34 -1.23 11.13
N ILE A 63 8.61 -0.04 10.62
CA ILE A 63 9.88 0.30 10.00
C ILE A 63 10.81 0.74 11.14
N GLU A 64 11.83 -0.06 11.43
CA GLU A 64 12.81 0.22 12.49
C GLU A 64 13.93 1.14 11.98
N ASP A 65 14.39 0.93 10.74
CA ASP A 65 15.38 1.78 10.07
C ASP A 65 14.80 2.35 8.78
N SER A 66 14.25 3.56 8.91
CA SER A 66 13.58 4.26 7.81
C SER A 66 14.52 4.63 6.67
N ALA A 67 15.77 4.98 6.98
CA ALA A 67 16.76 5.35 5.97
C ALA A 67 17.17 4.11 5.16
N HIS A 68 17.40 2.99 5.82
CA HIS A 68 17.78 1.75 5.16
C HIS A 68 16.64 1.19 4.28
N VAL A 69 15.40 1.17 4.76
CA VAL A 69 14.25 0.76 3.94
C VAL A 69 14.09 1.66 2.70
N ALA A 70 14.26 2.97 2.84
CA ALA A 70 14.20 3.90 1.72
C ALA A 70 15.33 3.68 0.71
N ARG A 71 16.55 3.41 1.19
CA ARG A 71 17.70 3.08 0.34
C ARG A 71 17.45 1.80 -0.46
N LEU A 72 16.96 0.74 0.19
CA LEU A 72 16.63 -0.53 -0.48
C LEU A 72 15.54 -0.32 -1.55
N TRP A 73 14.53 0.51 -1.26
CA TRP A 73 13.51 0.88 -2.23
C TRP A 73 14.09 1.68 -3.42
N GLY A 74 14.98 2.63 -3.13
CA GLY A 74 15.72 3.39 -4.14
C GLY A 74 16.49 2.48 -5.09
N ILE A 75 17.26 1.53 -4.55
CA ILE A 75 17.97 0.52 -5.34
C ILE A 75 17.00 -0.29 -6.20
N ARG A 76 15.90 -0.79 -5.59
CA ARG A 76 14.90 -1.62 -6.29
C ARG A 76 14.24 -0.91 -7.48
N LYS A 77 14.10 0.42 -7.43
CA LYS A 77 13.46 1.22 -8.49
C LYS A 77 14.45 2.05 -9.32
N ASN A 78 15.76 1.87 -9.13
CA ASN A 78 16.80 2.71 -9.71
C ASN A 78 16.56 4.22 -9.50
N ARG A 79 16.27 4.60 -8.24
CA ARG A 79 16.03 5.98 -7.80
C ARG A 79 17.03 6.34 -6.69
N PRO A 80 18.24 6.84 -7.03
CA PRO A 80 19.30 7.09 -6.04
C PRO A 80 18.93 8.19 -5.02
N ALA A 81 18.08 9.14 -5.40
CA ALA A 81 17.58 10.20 -4.52
C ALA A 81 16.35 9.80 -3.68
N MET A 82 16.08 8.50 -3.52
CA MET A 82 15.00 8.00 -2.68
C MET A 82 15.34 8.21 -1.20
N ASN A 83 14.37 8.70 -0.43
CA ASN A 83 14.47 8.88 1.01
C ASN A 83 13.14 8.53 1.68
N TYR A 84 13.13 8.53 3.01
CA TYR A 84 11.94 8.14 3.76
C TYR A 84 10.78 9.12 3.60
N ASP A 85 11.02 10.42 3.43
CA ASP A 85 9.96 11.40 3.25
C ASP A 85 9.16 11.12 1.96
N LYS A 86 9.85 10.80 0.87
CA LYS A 86 9.26 10.40 -0.41
C LYS A 86 8.56 9.04 -0.31
N LEU A 87 9.21 8.06 0.31
CA LEU A 87 8.62 6.72 0.50
C LEU A 87 7.35 6.78 1.35
N SER A 88 7.41 7.50 2.47
CA SER A 88 6.27 7.67 3.38
C SER A 88 5.13 8.43 2.71
N ARG A 89 5.44 9.35 1.76
CA ARG A 89 4.40 10.00 0.94
C ARG A 89 3.60 9.00 0.12
N SER A 90 4.26 8.01 -0.48
CA SER A 90 3.60 6.90 -1.19
C SER A 90 2.79 6.01 -0.23
N ILE A 91 3.30 5.71 0.97
CA ILE A 91 2.52 4.97 1.97
C ILE A 91 1.22 5.71 2.32
N ARG A 92 1.27 7.03 2.50
CA ARG A 92 0.06 7.83 2.78
C ARG A 92 -0.96 7.79 1.64
N GLN A 93 -0.52 7.64 0.38
CA GLN A 93 -1.46 7.46 -0.74
C GLN A 93 -2.22 6.13 -0.66
N TYR A 94 -1.65 5.12 0.01
CA TYR A 94 -2.33 3.83 0.20
C TYR A 94 -3.50 3.89 1.18
N TYR A 95 -3.61 4.95 1.99
CA TYR A 95 -4.71 5.10 2.96
C TYR A 95 -6.05 5.20 2.24
N LYS A 96 -6.11 6.05 1.21
CA LYS A 96 -7.31 6.22 0.38
C LYS A 96 -7.61 5.00 -0.49
N LYS A 97 -6.59 4.20 -0.79
CA LYS A 97 -6.71 2.99 -1.62
C LYS A 97 -7.05 1.73 -0.83
N GLY A 98 -7.14 1.82 0.51
CA GLY A 98 -7.41 0.65 1.35
C GLY A 98 -6.31 -0.42 1.31
N ILE A 99 -5.06 -0.07 0.99
CA ILE A 99 -3.94 -1.06 0.93
C ILE A 99 -3.19 -1.10 2.26
N ILE A 100 -2.85 0.08 2.77
CA ILE A 100 -2.24 0.27 4.10
C ILE A 100 -3.08 1.32 4.80
N ARG A 101 -3.24 1.19 6.12
CA ARG A 101 -3.86 2.18 6.99
C ARG A 101 -2.96 2.53 8.17
N LYS A 102 -3.40 3.52 8.96
CA LYS A 102 -2.85 3.73 10.29
C LYS A 102 -3.48 2.73 11.26
N PRO A 103 -2.68 2.11 12.15
CA PRO A 103 -3.23 1.27 13.22
C PRO A 103 -4.06 2.12 14.18
N ASP A 104 -4.97 1.47 14.92
CA ASP A 104 -5.88 2.12 15.88
C ASP A 104 -5.11 2.99 16.89
N VAL A 105 -3.99 2.44 17.41
CA VAL A 105 -3.02 3.20 18.19
C VAL A 105 -1.93 3.73 17.26
N SER A 106 -2.03 5.02 16.93
CA SER A 106 -1.04 5.67 16.06
C SER A 106 0.34 5.69 16.73
N GLN A 107 1.32 5.09 16.06
CA GLN A 107 2.72 5.11 16.47
C GLN A 107 3.62 5.50 15.29
N ARG A 108 4.72 6.19 15.59
CA ARG A 108 5.71 6.61 14.60
C ARG A 108 6.31 5.37 13.91
N LEU A 109 6.41 5.43 12.59
CA LEU A 109 6.92 4.35 11.72
C LEU A 109 6.10 3.03 11.77
N VAL A 110 4.93 3.03 12.40
CA VAL A 110 4.03 1.88 12.44
C VAL A 110 2.89 2.07 11.45
N TYR A 111 2.59 0.96 10.76
CA TYR A 111 1.63 0.86 9.68
C TYR A 111 0.91 -0.49 9.75
N GLN A 112 -0.26 -0.56 9.11
CA GLN A 112 -1.05 -1.77 9.07
C GLN A 112 -1.51 -2.05 7.64
N PHE A 113 -1.26 -3.25 7.12
CA PHE A 113 -1.91 -3.72 5.90
C PHE A 113 -3.40 -3.96 6.17
N VAL A 114 -4.27 -3.51 5.26
CA VAL A 114 -5.72 -3.61 5.44
C VAL A 114 -6.21 -5.03 5.21
N HIS A 115 -5.67 -5.71 4.20
CA HIS A 115 -5.97 -7.10 3.93
C HIS A 115 -4.89 -8.02 4.53
N PRO A 116 -5.28 -9.22 5.00
CA PRO A 116 -4.35 -10.20 5.53
C PRO A 116 -3.22 -10.52 4.55
N ILE A 117 -2.06 -10.89 5.10
CA ILE A 117 -0.89 -11.34 4.35
C ILE A 117 -0.69 -12.83 4.52
#